data_AF-A0A292PJW1-F1
#
_entry.id   AF-A0A292PJW1-F1
#
_cell.length_a   1.000
_cell.length_b   1.000
_cell.length_c   1.000
_cell.angle_alpha   90.00
_cell.angle_beta   90.00
_cell.angle_gamma   90.00
#
_symmetry.space_group_name_H-M   'P 1'
#
loop_
_entity.id
_entity.type
_entity.pdbx_description
1 polymer ?
#
loop_
_entity_poly.entity_id
_entity_poly.type
_entity_poly.pdbx_seq_one_letter_code
_entity_poly.pdbx_strand_id
1 'polypeptide(L)'
;MIIYFLIKVVDPPVFRNRQNTTIPEDAPHDQIFDEGGEGEHHVWYARDIENLPGTTNQARVGQLLDSFFEYYSHRVQWGTEVIFIRTQGGIFSKYGKGGVTAVTRLGRSGHTQIKDRHPFAIADPFEISRNVGRICNATRVDRVRAEFKRAWNIMRVCDGEKSMREHVYQKEPPEKPWVGWADDKRMDWKSNPDQSANRETNNDT
;
A
#
# COMPACT_ATOMS: atom_id res chain seq x y z
N MET A 1 -2.51 -3.37 -5.80
CA MET A 1 -1.18 -2.69 -5.72
C MET A 1 -0.29 -3.09 -6.89
N ILE A 2 0.20 -4.34 -6.94
CA ILE A 2 1.10 -4.80 -8.02
C ILE A 2 0.47 -4.57 -9.41
N ILE A 3 -0.78 -5.00 -9.63
CA ILE A 3 -1.48 -4.80 -10.90
C ILE A 3 -1.58 -3.31 -11.27
N TYR A 4 -1.91 -2.44 -10.30
CA TYR A 4 -1.91 -0.99 -10.51
C TYR A 4 -0.53 -0.47 -10.91
N PHE A 5 0.53 -0.88 -10.20
CA PHE A 5 1.89 -0.48 -10.50
C PHE A 5 2.30 -0.85 -11.92
N LEU A 6 2.05 -2.10 -12.32
CA LEU A 6 2.39 -2.64 -13.64
C LEU A 6 1.59 -2.03 -14.80
N ILE A 7 0.39 -1.50 -14.52
CA ILE A 7 -0.48 -0.87 -15.53
C ILE A 7 -0.29 0.65 -15.59
N LYS A 8 -0.08 1.32 -14.45
CA LYS A 8 -0.22 2.79 -14.31
C LYS A 8 1.05 3.51 -13.91
N VAL A 9 2.03 2.81 -13.35
CA VAL A 9 3.24 3.45 -12.79
C VAL A 9 4.47 3.13 -13.63
N VAL A 10 4.62 1.88 -14.07
CA VAL A 10 5.71 1.50 -14.97
C VAL A 10 5.46 2.05 -16.36
N ASP A 11 6.49 2.61 -16.98
CA ASP A 11 6.47 3.13 -18.34
C ASP A 11 7.67 2.59 -19.14
N PRO A 12 7.46 1.89 -20.30
CA PRO A 12 6.17 1.46 -20.85
C PRO A 12 5.41 0.51 -19.90
N PRO A 13 4.07 0.49 -19.89
CA PRO A 13 3.31 -0.37 -18.99
C PRO A 13 3.55 -1.85 -19.29
N VAL A 14 3.73 -2.66 -18.23
CA VAL A 14 3.93 -4.11 -18.34
C VAL A 14 2.61 -4.79 -18.72
N PHE A 15 1.49 -4.32 -18.17
CA PHE A 15 0.16 -4.81 -18.51
C PHE A 15 -0.72 -3.70 -19.08
N ARG A 16 -1.57 -4.06 -20.04
CA ARG A 16 -2.65 -3.19 -20.50
C ARG A 16 -3.85 -3.33 -19.55
N ASN A 17 -4.52 -2.22 -19.24
CA ASN A 17 -5.79 -2.32 -18.50
C ASN A 17 -6.88 -2.92 -19.40
N ARG A 18 -7.28 -4.16 -19.11
CA ARG A 18 -8.34 -4.88 -19.84
C ARG A 18 -9.74 -4.29 -19.63
N GLN A 19 -9.94 -3.45 -18.62
CA GLN A 19 -11.19 -2.73 -18.40
C GLN A 19 -11.27 -1.41 -19.18
N ASN A 20 -10.18 -0.99 -19.85
CA ASN A 20 -10.14 0.18 -20.73
C ASN A 20 -10.18 -0.23 -22.22
N THR A 21 -10.88 -1.31 -22.53
CA THR A 21 -11.12 -1.73 -23.92
C THR A 21 -12.54 -1.38 -24.33
N THR A 22 -12.74 -1.04 -25.59
CA THR A 22 -14.08 -0.84 -26.17
C THR A 22 -14.93 -2.08 -25.94
N ILE A 23 -16.19 -1.87 -25.57
CA ILE A 23 -17.19 -2.92 -25.40
C ILE A 23 -17.80 -3.18 -26.79
N PRO A 24 -17.79 -4.41 -27.30
CA PRO A 24 -18.51 -4.79 -28.52
C PRO A 24 -20.00 -4.47 -28.39
N GLU A 25 -20.65 -4.07 -29.49
CA GLU A 25 -22.09 -3.76 -29.50
C GLU A 25 -22.95 -5.00 -29.20
N ASP A 26 -22.44 -6.19 -29.50
CA ASP A 26 -23.08 -7.50 -29.29
C ASP A 26 -22.72 -8.15 -27.94
N ALA A 27 -21.99 -7.45 -27.07
CA ALA A 27 -21.60 -7.97 -25.77
C ALA A 27 -22.84 -8.26 -24.89
N PRO A 28 -22.98 -9.49 -24.36
CA PRO A 28 -24.10 -9.84 -23.49
C PRO A 28 -24.15 -8.98 -22.22
N HIS A 29 -25.37 -8.62 -21.78
CA HIS A 29 -25.57 -7.69 -20.66
C HIS A 29 -24.94 -8.19 -19.34
N ASP A 30 -25.01 -9.49 -19.08
CA ASP A 30 -24.39 -10.20 -17.95
C ASP A 30 -22.85 -10.17 -17.95
N GLN A 31 -22.25 -9.83 -19.10
CA GLN A 31 -20.81 -9.62 -19.21
C GLN A 31 -20.39 -8.17 -19.00
N ILE A 32 -21.34 -7.23 -19.09
CA ILE A 32 -21.11 -5.80 -18.89
C ILE A 32 -21.47 -5.40 -17.46
N PHE A 33 -22.58 -5.91 -16.93
CA PHE A 33 -23.12 -5.62 -15.61
C PHE A 33 -23.28 -6.92 -14.80
N ASP A 34 -23.10 -6.83 -13.49
CA ASP A 34 -23.22 -7.99 -12.61
C ASP A 34 -24.68 -8.41 -12.38
N GLU A 35 -24.96 -9.70 -12.55
CA GLU A 35 -26.31 -10.24 -12.28
C GLU A 35 -26.63 -10.29 -10.78
N GLY A 36 -25.60 -10.44 -9.92
CA GLY A 36 -25.74 -10.59 -8.47
C GLY A 36 -25.86 -9.27 -7.68
N GLY A 37 -25.66 -8.12 -8.33
CA GLY A 37 -25.70 -6.78 -7.73
C GLY A 37 -26.76 -5.88 -8.35
N GLU A 38 -27.88 -6.45 -8.80
CA GLU A 38 -28.98 -5.74 -9.49
C GLU A 38 -28.57 -5.00 -10.78
N GLY A 39 -27.40 -5.30 -11.34
CA GLY A 39 -26.84 -4.62 -12.52
C GLY A 39 -26.14 -3.29 -12.23
N GLU A 40 -25.83 -2.99 -10.97
CA GLU A 40 -25.21 -1.71 -10.58
C GLU A 40 -23.71 -1.63 -10.89
N HIS A 41 -23.00 -2.76 -11.02
CA HIS A 41 -21.55 -2.77 -11.18
C HIS A 41 -21.13 -3.11 -12.60
N HIS A 42 -20.36 -2.22 -13.21
CA HIS A 42 -19.80 -2.45 -14.54
C HIS A 42 -18.61 -3.43 -14.47
N VAL A 43 -18.84 -4.69 -14.84
CA VAL A 43 -17.89 -5.81 -14.74
C VAL A 43 -17.12 -6.13 -16.03
N TRP A 44 -17.36 -5.39 -17.11
CA TRP A 44 -16.66 -5.66 -18.38
C TRP A 44 -15.13 -5.63 -18.28
N TYR A 45 -14.50 -6.58 -18.97
CA TYR A 45 -13.08 -6.58 -19.33
C TYR A 45 -12.88 -7.41 -20.61
N ALA A 46 -11.94 -7.04 -21.47
CA ALA A 46 -11.61 -7.83 -22.65
C ALA A 46 -11.12 -9.23 -22.25
N ARG A 47 -11.84 -10.30 -22.63
CA ARG A 47 -11.53 -11.69 -22.24
C ARG A 47 -10.51 -12.38 -23.14
N ASP A 48 -10.49 -12.01 -24.41
CA ASP A 48 -9.54 -12.51 -25.39
C ASP A 48 -8.13 -12.01 -25.06
N ILE A 49 -7.29 -12.89 -24.52
CA ILE A 49 -5.91 -12.57 -24.14
C ILE A 49 -4.98 -12.73 -25.34
N GLU A 50 -5.32 -13.64 -26.25
CA GLU A 50 -4.45 -14.08 -27.34
C GLU A 50 -4.29 -13.00 -28.41
N ASN A 51 -5.36 -12.25 -28.66
CA ASN A 51 -5.35 -11.15 -29.63
C ASN A 51 -4.95 -9.79 -29.04
N LEU A 52 -4.57 -9.73 -27.75
CA LEU A 52 -4.08 -8.48 -27.17
C LEU A 52 -2.65 -8.19 -27.63
N PRO A 53 -2.33 -6.95 -28.05
CA PRO A 53 -0.97 -6.59 -28.39
C PRO A 53 -0.07 -6.77 -27.17
N GLY A 54 1.09 -7.39 -27.37
CA GLY A 54 2.10 -7.57 -26.33
C GLY A 54 2.59 -6.23 -25.77
N THR A 55 3.17 -6.27 -24.58
CA THR A 55 3.85 -5.10 -24.00
C THR A 55 5.17 -4.81 -24.71
N THR A 56 5.52 -3.55 -24.84
CA THR A 56 6.85 -3.10 -25.28
C THR A 56 7.85 -3.00 -24.12
N ASN A 57 7.40 -3.20 -22.88
CA ASN A 57 8.25 -3.18 -21.71
C ASN A 57 9.24 -4.37 -21.73
N GLN A 58 10.53 -4.07 -21.55
CA GLN A 58 11.62 -5.06 -21.53
C GLN A 58 12.31 -5.12 -20.16
N ALA A 59 11.71 -4.54 -19.11
CA ALA A 59 12.29 -4.49 -17.79
C ALA A 59 12.39 -5.90 -17.18
N ARG A 60 13.54 -6.19 -16.57
CA ARG A 60 13.74 -7.43 -15.84
C ARG A 60 12.93 -7.43 -14.55
N VAL A 61 12.56 -8.61 -14.06
CA VAL A 61 11.81 -8.77 -12.80
C VAL A 61 12.48 -8.05 -11.64
N GLY A 62 13.82 -8.11 -11.53
CA GLY A 62 14.55 -7.39 -10.48
C GLY A 62 14.40 -5.87 -10.54
N GLN A 63 14.38 -5.29 -11.74
CA GLN A 63 14.16 -3.84 -11.94
C GLN A 63 12.72 -3.46 -11.56
N LEU A 64 11.74 -4.29 -11.96
CA LEU A 64 10.34 -4.09 -11.60
C LEU A 64 10.11 -4.17 -10.08
N LEU A 65 10.78 -5.11 -9.40
CA LEU A 65 10.71 -5.23 -7.94
C LEU A 65 11.33 -4.01 -7.25
N ASP A 66 12.51 -3.58 -7.68
CA ASP A 66 13.17 -2.39 -7.12
C ASP A 66 12.29 -1.15 -7.24
N SER A 67 11.78 -0.87 -8.44
CA SER A 67 10.88 0.25 -8.69
C SER A 67 9.54 0.11 -7.96
N PHE A 68 9.04 -1.11 -7.75
CA PHE A 68 7.80 -1.35 -6.98
C PHE A 68 7.98 -0.96 -5.50
N PHE A 69 9.07 -1.41 -4.88
CA PHE A 69 9.36 -1.08 -3.49
C PHE A 69 9.72 0.40 -3.33
N GLU A 70 10.44 1.01 -4.28
CA GLU A 70 10.67 2.46 -4.32
C GLU A 70 9.34 3.24 -4.38
N TYR A 71 8.45 2.86 -5.31
CA TYR A 71 7.21 3.59 -5.54
C TYR A 71 6.32 3.61 -4.29
N TYR A 72 6.12 2.45 -3.66
CA TYR A 72 5.26 2.34 -2.48
C TYR A 72 5.92 2.84 -1.19
N SER A 73 7.25 2.93 -1.14
CA SER A 73 7.96 3.49 0.01
C SER A 73 7.97 5.02 0.04
N HIS A 74 8.10 5.69 -1.11
CA HIS A 74 8.33 7.15 -1.14
C HIS A 74 7.46 7.94 -2.13
N ARG A 75 7.00 7.33 -3.22
CA ARG A 75 6.33 8.09 -4.30
C ARG A 75 4.82 8.18 -4.13
N VAL A 76 4.19 7.11 -3.66
CA VAL A 76 2.73 7.10 -3.46
C VAL A 76 2.35 7.96 -2.26
N GLN A 77 1.38 8.84 -2.44
CA GLN A 77 0.87 9.68 -1.36
C GLN A 77 -0.30 8.97 -0.66
N TRP A 78 0.03 8.01 0.21
CA TRP A 78 -0.94 7.18 0.95
C TRP A 78 -2.10 7.95 1.58
N GLY A 79 -1.86 9.19 2.05
CA GLY A 79 -2.87 10.03 2.68
C GLY A 79 -3.92 10.60 1.70
N THR A 80 -3.54 10.83 0.44
CA THR A 80 -4.29 11.64 -0.52
C THR A 80 -4.68 10.88 -1.78
N GLU A 81 -4.00 9.79 -2.11
CA GLU A 81 -4.18 9.02 -3.34
C GLU A 81 -5.02 7.76 -3.12
N VAL A 82 -5.71 7.34 -4.18
CA VAL A 82 -6.41 6.06 -4.27
C VAL A 82 -5.71 5.20 -5.32
N ILE A 83 -5.36 3.99 -4.93
CA ILE A 83 -4.85 2.97 -5.85
C ILE A 83 -6.06 2.47 -6.65
N PHE A 84 -6.19 2.93 -7.89
CA PHE A 84 -7.34 2.65 -8.74
C PHE A 84 -6.93 2.46 -10.19
N ILE A 85 -7.31 1.31 -10.77
CA ILE A 85 -6.85 0.96 -12.12
C ILE A 85 -7.72 1.54 -13.24
N ARG A 86 -9.00 1.87 -12.97
CA ARG A 86 -9.92 2.40 -13.99
C ARG A 86 -9.84 3.90 -14.22
N THR A 87 -8.87 4.60 -13.63
CA THR A 87 -8.66 6.01 -13.98
C THR A 87 -8.38 6.13 -15.47
N GLN A 88 -9.11 6.98 -16.18
CA GLN A 88 -8.83 7.26 -17.60
C GLN A 88 -7.52 8.07 -17.78
N GLY A 89 -7.00 8.67 -16.71
CA GLY A 89 -5.67 9.26 -16.64
C GLY A 89 -5.22 9.52 -15.20
N GLY A 90 -3.90 9.53 -15.00
CA GLY A 90 -3.27 10.00 -13.76
C GLY A 90 -3.61 9.24 -12.47
N ILE A 91 -3.21 9.86 -11.37
CA ILE A 91 -3.42 9.41 -10.00
C ILE A 91 -4.80 9.90 -9.52
N PHE A 92 -5.61 9.02 -8.92
CA PHE A 92 -6.91 9.40 -8.37
C PHE A 92 -6.76 9.97 -6.96
N SER A 93 -7.37 11.12 -6.68
CA SER A 93 -7.32 11.73 -5.35
C SER A 93 -8.53 11.37 -4.50
N LYS A 94 -8.31 11.13 -3.20
CA LYS A 94 -9.35 11.00 -2.18
C LYS A 94 -10.14 12.29 -1.96
N TYR A 95 -9.66 13.44 -2.38
CA TYR A 95 -10.42 14.69 -2.25
C TYR A 95 -11.43 14.89 -3.39
N GLY A 96 -11.41 14.04 -4.40
CA GLY A 96 -12.37 14.04 -5.50
C GLY A 96 -13.75 13.51 -5.08
N LYS A 97 -14.76 13.79 -5.90
CA LYS A 97 -16.07 13.15 -5.82
C LYS A 97 -15.93 11.69 -6.29
N GLY A 98 -16.10 10.73 -5.38
CA GLY A 98 -15.99 9.29 -5.67
C GLY A 98 -16.31 8.43 -4.45
N GLY A 99 -16.66 7.16 -4.68
CA GLY A 99 -17.19 6.27 -3.63
C GLY A 99 -16.17 5.79 -2.59
N VAL A 100 -14.87 5.88 -2.88
CA VAL A 100 -13.78 5.49 -1.95
C VAL A 100 -13.36 6.65 -1.03
N THR A 101 -13.96 7.83 -1.20
CA THR A 101 -13.64 9.03 -0.44
C THR A 101 -14.12 8.92 1.01
N ALA A 102 -13.36 9.49 1.94
CA ALA A 102 -13.71 9.54 3.36
C ALA A 102 -15.08 10.22 3.56
N VAL A 103 -16.05 9.49 4.10
CA VAL A 103 -17.39 10.03 4.39
C VAL A 103 -17.41 10.56 5.82
N THR A 104 -17.95 11.76 6.00
CA THR A 104 -18.27 12.26 7.34
C THR A 104 -19.66 11.76 7.70
N ARG A 105 -19.75 10.94 8.76
CA ARG A 105 -21.01 10.43 9.29
C ARG A 105 -21.32 11.13 10.61
N LEU A 106 -22.61 11.30 10.91
CA LEU A 106 -23.05 11.76 12.22
C LEU A 106 -22.88 10.60 13.22
N GLY A 107 -22.17 10.84 14.30
CA GLY A 107 -21.99 9.88 15.39
C GLY A 107 -23.31 9.62 16.13
N ARG A 108 -23.35 8.55 16.93
CA ARG A 108 -24.57 8.12 17.65
C ARG A 108 -25.25 9.21 18.47
N SER A 109 -24.51 10.21 18.94
CA SER A 109 -25.04 11.32 19.74
C SER A 109 -25.57 12.49 18.91
N GLY A 110 -25.47 12.47 17.58
CA GLY A 110 -25.89 13.56 16.69
C GLY A 110 -24.96 14.79 16.69
N HIS A 111 -24.13 14.95 17.73
CA HIS A 111 -23.26 16.13 17.91
C HIS A 111 -21.80 15.88 17.51
N THR A 112 -21.41 14.62 17.32
CA THR A 112 -20.04 14.25 16.95
C THR A 112 -19.99 13.88 15.47
N GLN A 113 -19.13 14.52 14.69
CA GLN A 113 -18.85 14.07 13.32
C GLN A 113 -17.76 12.99 13.35
N ILE A 114 -18.11 11.78 12.89
CA ILE A 114 -17.16 10.69 12.68
C ILE A 114 -16.68 10.77 11.24
N LYS A 115 -15.40 11.10 11.05
CA LYS A 115 -14.77 11.06 9.74
C LYS A 115 -14.23 9.65 9.50
N ASP A 116 -14.80 8.92 8.54
CA ASP A 116 -14.25 7.64 8.08
C ASP A 116 -12.96 7.93 7.31
N ARG A 117 -11.87 8.10 8.04
CA ARG A 117 -10.54 8.27 7.44
C ARG A 117 -10.20 6.95 6.78
N HIS A 118 -10.04 6.95 5.46
CA HIS A 118 -9.47 5.83 4.71
C HIS A 118 -7.96 6.04 4.60
N PRO A 119 -7.14 5.70 5.62
CA PRO A 119 -5.69 5.92 5.57
C PRO A 119 -5.03 5.14 4.43
N PHE A 120 -5.67 4.05 4.01
CA PHE A 120 -5.28 3.26 2.84
C PHE A 120 -6.49 3.06 1.94
N ALA A 121 -6.38 3.56 0.71
CA ALA A 121 -7.46 3.52 -0.26
C ALA A 121 -7.03 2.71 -1.47
N ILE A 122 -7.66 1.55 -1.63
CA ILE A 122 -7.56 0.73 -2.83
C ILE A 122 -8.99 0.55 -3.33
N ALA A 123 -9.28 1.09 -4.50
CA ALA A 123 -10.59 0.92 -5.13
C ALA A 123 -10.68 -0.47 -5.74
N ASP A 124 -11.79 -1.17 -5.47
CA ASP A 124 -12.12 -2.38 -6.21
C ASP A 124 -12.35 -2.04 -7.70
N PRO A 125 -11.85 -2.85 -8.64
CA PRO A 125 -12.00 -2.60 -10.08
C PRO A 125 -13.43 -2.78 -10.61
N PHE A 126 -14.34 -3.39 -9.86
CA PHE A 126 -15.71 -3.61 -10.30
C PHE A 126 -16.69 -2.83 -9.42
N GLU A 127 -16.56 -2.98 -8.10
CA GLU A 127 -17.34 -2.21 -7.13
C GLU A 127 -16.57 -0.94 -6.75
N ILE A 128 -16.56 0.07 -7.63
CA ILE A 128 -15.69 1.25 -7.49
C ILE A 128 -15.89 2.07 -6.20
N SER A 129 -17.01 1.88 -5.50
CA SER A 129 -17.29 2.47 -4.18
C SER A 129 -16.64 1.70 -3.03
N ARG A 130 -16.22 0.45 -3.27
CA ARG A 130 -15.60 -0.42 -2.27
C ARG A 130 -14.12 -0.10 -2.11
N ASN A 131 -13.77 0.35 -0.91
CA ASN A 131 -12.38 0.38 -0.47
C ASN A 131 -11.94 -1.02 0.02
N VAL A 132 -11.06 -1.69 -0.72
CA VAL A 132 -10.40 -2.94 -0.31
C VAL A 132 -9.49 -2.73 0.91
N GLY A 133 -8.88 -1.55 1.03
CA GLY A 133 -8.00 -1.16 2.13
C GLY A 133 -8.71 -0.81 3.44
N ARG A 134 -10.06 -0.89 3.51
CA ARG A 134 -10.87 -0.46 4.67
C ARG A 134 -10.52 -1.15 5.99
N ILE A 135 -9.91 -2.35 5.93
CA ILE A 135 -9.49 -3.12 7.11
C ILE A 135 -8.22 -2.58 7.78
N CYS A 136 -7.48 -1.70 7.09
CA CYS A 136 -6.24 -1.12 7.57
C CYS A 136 -6.52 0.21 8.27
N ASN A 137 -6.37 0.23 9.60
CA ASN A 137 -6.32 1.48 10.37
C ASN A 137 -4.97 2.19 10.19
N ALA A 138 -4.83 3.42 10.69
CA ALA A 138 -3.61 4.22 10.52
C ALA A 138 -2.33 3.48 10.94
N THR A 139 -2.35 2.83 12.11
CA THR A 139 -1.22 2.04 12.63
C THR A 139 -0.80 0.91 11.69
N ARG A 140 -1.77 0.18 11.13
CA ARG A 140 -1.50 -0.89 10.15
C ARG A 140 -0.91 -0.33 8.86
N VAL A 141 -1.39 0.82 8.41
CA VAL A 141 -0.85 1.50 7.22
C VAL A 141 0.58 1.96 7.46
N ASP A 142 0.89 2.52 8.62
CA ASP A 142 2.26 2.94 8.95
C ASP A 142 3.23 1.75 8.99
N ARG A 143 2.80 0.59 9.47
CA ARG A 143 3.59 -0.66 9.39
C ARG A 143 3.83 -1.10 7.96
N VAL A 144 2.79 -1.12 7.12
CA VAL A 144 2.94 -1.45 5.70
C VAL A 144 3.95 -0.52 5.03
N ARG A 145 3.87 0.80 5.31
CA ARG A 145 4.83 1.81 4.79
C ARG A 145 6.26 1.57 5.28
N ALA A 146 6.43 1.25 6.57
CA ALA A 146 7.72 0.92 7.14
C ALA A 146 8.34 -0.31 6.45
N GLU A 147 7.54 -1.35 6.20
CA GLU A 147 8.00 -2.56 5.53
C GLU A 147 8.37 -2.33 4.05
N PHE A 148 7.63 -1.49 3.32
CA PHE A 148 8.02 -1.07 1.97
C PHE A 148 9.38 -0.35 1.98
N LYS A 149 9.58 0.57 2.94
CA LYS A 149 10.84 1.31 3.08
C LYS A 149 12.00 0.38 3.48
N ARG A 150 11.76 -0.53 4.41
CA ARG A 150 12.73 -1.54 4.87
C ARG A 150 13.16 -2.44 3.70
N ALA A 151 12.21 -2.97 2.94
CA ALA A 151 12.49 -3.83 1.79
C ALA A 151 13.30 -3.10 0.72
N TRP A 152 12.92 -1.87 0.38
CA TRP A 152 13.68 -1.06 -0.58
C TRP A 152 15.10 -0.76 -0.10
N ASN A 153 15.28 -0.41 1.18
CA ASN A 153 16.62 -0.18 1.73
C ASN A 153 17.50 -1.42 1.66
N ILE A 154 16.97 -2.61 1.96
CA ILE A 154 17.71 -3.88 1.83
C ILE A 154 18.14 -4.10 0.38
N MET A 155 17.24 -3.88 -0.58
CA MET A 155 17.56 -4.04 -2.01
C MET A 155 18.68 -3.11 -2.49
N ARG A 156 18.82 -1.92 -1.89
CA ARG A 156 19.86 -0.94 -2.24
C ARG A 156 21.20 -1.15 -1.54
N VAL A 157 21.21 -1.78 -0.36
CA VAL A 157 22.40 -1.90 0.50
C VAL A 157 23.03 -3.28 0.44
N CYS A 158 22.24 -4.33 0.19
CA CYS A 158 22.77 -5.70 0.15
C CYS A 158 23.48 -5.99 -1.19
N ASP A 159 24.79 -6.12 -1.16
CA ASP A 159 25.57 -6.70 -2.25
C ASP A 159 25.41 -8.24 -2.24
N GLY A 160 24.73 -8.77 -3.28
CA GLY A 160 24.58 -10.20 -3.51
C GLY A 160 23.18 -10.78 -3.24
N GLU A 161 22.71 -11.62 -4.18
CA GLU A 161 21.33 -12.12 -4.23
C GLU A 161 20.90 -12.95 -3.00
N LYS A 162 21.79 -13.81 -2.48
CA LYS A 162 21.48 -14.65 -1.30
C LYS A 162 21.24 -13.81 -0.04
N SER A 163 22.09 -12.81 0.18
CA SER A 163 21.97 -11.88 1.31
C SER A 163 20.69 -11.05 1.19
N MET A 164 20.40 -10.51 0.02
CA MET A 164 19.16 -9.75 -0.22
C MET A 164 17.91 -10.57 0.09
N ARG A 165 17.79 -11.79 -0.46
CA ARG A 165 16.57 -12.60 -0.29
C ARG A 165 16.33 -12.97 1.18
N GLU A 166 17.38 -13.35 1.91
CA GLU A 166 17.28 -13.70 3.32
C GLU A 166 16.74 -12.53 4.16
N HIS A 167 17.28 -11.33 3.96
CA HIS A 167 16.85 -10.14 4.71
C HIS A 167 15.44 -9.66 4.31
N VAL A 168 15.07 -9.75 3.02
CA VAL A 168 13.72 -9.35 2.57
C VAL A 168 12.65 -10.27 3.14
N TYR A 169 12.91 -11.57 3.21
CA TYR A 169 11.96 -12.59 3.68
C TYR A 169 12.05 -12.89 5.19
N GLN A 170 12.90 -12.16 5.92
CA GLN A 170 13.02 -12.32 7.36
C GLN A 170 11.67 -12.02 8.04
N LYS A 171 11.22 -12.94 8.89
CA LYS A 171 9.97 -12.77 9.64
C LYS A 171 10.10 -11.59 10.61
N GLU A 172 9.13 -10.67 10.58
CA GLU A 172 9.04 -9.60 11.57
C GLU A 172 8.96 -10.22 12.98
N PRO A 173 9.67 -9.66 13.98
CA PRO A 173 9.47 -10.06 15.37
C PRO A 173 7.98 -10.00 15.73
N PRO A 174 7.49 -10.89 16.62
CA PRO A 174 6.11 -10.83 17.07
C PRO A 174 5.81 -9.44 17.63
N GLU A 175 4.60 -8.95 17.35
CA GLU A 175 4.16 -7.65 17.82
C GLU A 175 4.39 -7.54 19.33
N LYS A 176 5.05 -6.46 19.76
CA LYS A 176 5.08 -6.14 21.18
C LYS A 176 3.62 -6.03 21.63
N PRO A 177 3.20 -6.75 22.69
CA PRO A 177 1.89 -6.57 23.27
C PRO A 177 1.67 -5.09 23.54
N TRP A 178 0.46 -4.59 23.35
CA TRP A 178 0.13 -3.22 23.74
C TRP A 178 0.37 -3.08 25.24
N VAL A 179 1.49 -2.48 25.60
CA VAL A 179 1.81 -2.07 26.96
C VAL A 179 1.21 -0.68 27.11
N GLY A 180 0.23 -0.52 28.00
CA GLY A 180 -0.38 0.78 28.26
C GLY A 180 0.72 1.81 28.57
N TRP A 181 0.51 3.07 28.19
CA TRP A 181 1.51 4.15 28.31
C TRP A 181 2.10 4.30 29.74
N ALA A 182 1.38 3.82 30.76
CA ALA A 182 1.82 3.78 32.16
C ALA A 182 2.89 2.70 32.46
N ASP A 183 2.91 1.60 31.70
CA ASP A 183 3.78 0.44 31.93
C ASP A 183 5.10 0.55 31.14
N ASP A 184 5.11 1.27 30.02
CA ASP A 184 6.31 1.51 29.20
C ASP A 184 7.39 2.31 29.97
N LYS A 185 6.94 3.26 30.81
CA LYS A 185 7.84 4.05 31.68
C LYS A 185 8.46 3.24 32.83
N ARG A 186 7.93 2.05 33.18
CA ARG A 186 8.52 1.19 34.22
C ARG A 186 9.67 0.33 33.71
N MET A 187 9.73 0.07 32.41
CA MET A 187 10.75 -0.78 31.80
C MET A 187 12.06 -0.02 31.54
N ASP A 188 11.99 1.29 31.27
CA ASP A 188 13.16 2.11 30.91
C ASP A 188 14.04 2.54 32.12
N TRP A 189 13.57 2.31 33.35
CA TRP A 189 14.31 2.66 34.57
C TRP A 189 15.21 1.53 35.11
N LYS A 190 15.03 0.30 34.63
CA LYS A 190 15.75 -0.87 35.16
C LYS A 190 16.77 -1.40 34.17
N SER A 191 17.71 -0.56 33.75
CA SER A 191 18.94 -1.01 33.07
C SER A 191 20.07 0.01 33.29
N ASN A 192 20.71 -0.03 34.46
CA ASN A 192 22.12 -0.42 34.66
C ASN A 192 22.70 0.18 35.98
N PRO A 193 23.04 -0.63 37.00
CA PRO A 193 23.86 -0.21 38.13
C PRO A 193 25.36 -0.37 37.80
N ASP A 194 26.17 0.50 38.41
CA ASP A 194 27.64 0.44 38.53
C ASP A 194 28.50 0.54 37.25
N GLN A 195 29.03 1.75 37.02
CA GLN A 195 30.41 1.94 36.55
C GLN A 195 30.89 3.39 36.80
N SER A 196 31.47 3.63 37.98
CA SER A 196 32.54 4.63 38.13
C SER A 196 33.38 4.32 39.37
N ALA A 197 34.20 3.27 39.26
CA ALA A 197 35.36 3.10 40.10
C ALA A 197 36.62 3.35 39.24
N ASN A 198 37.44 4.27 39.72
CA ASN A 198 38.86 4.50 39.47
C ASN A 198 39.31 5.09 38.12
N ARG A 199 39.76 6.34 38.19
CA ARG A 199 41.13 6.69 37.79
C ARG A 199 41.70 7.75 38.73
N GLU A 200 42.69 7.32 39.50
CA GLU A 200 43.66 8.15 40.20
C GLU A 200 44.42 9.03 39.19
N THR A 201 44.69 10.27 39.57
CA THR A 201 45.96 10.94 39.27
C THR A 201 46.32 11.81 40.46
N ASN A 202 47.31 11.34 41.22
CA ASN A 202 48.16 12.19 42.05
C ASN A 202 49.06 13.07 41.15
N ASN A 203 49.46 14.20 41.74
CA ASN A 203 50.65 15.03 41.54
C ASN A 203 50.23 16.51 41.49
N ASP A 204 50.87 17.47 42.13
CA ASP A 204 51.78 17.56 43.28
C ASP A 204 52.02 19.07 43.42
N THR A 205 52.16 19.55 44.66
CA THR A 205 52.77 20.83 45.08
C THR A 205 52.12 22.17 44.70
#